data_AF-A0A2S4MGP6-F1
#
_entry.id   AF-A0A2S4MGP6-F1
#
_cell.length_a   1.000
_cell.length_b   1.000
_cell.length_c   1.000
_cell.angle_alpha   90.00
_cell.angle_beta   90.00
_cell.angle_gamma   90.00
#
_symmetry.space_group_name_H-M   'P 1'
#
loop_
_entity.id
_entity.type
_entity.pdbx_description
1 polymer ?
#
loop_
_entity_poly.entity_id
_entity_poly.type
_entity_poly.pdbx_seq_one_letter_code
_entity_poly.pdbx_strand_id
1 'polypeptide(L)'
;MAGPILSSGVRNNLLTLQQTTAQQNVIQNRLATGKKVNSAIDNPVNYFTSASLNDRSSQLTGLLDGISNGIQTIQAASKGIDGITKLVSSLQSTVKQAQADAAQNRPTKAGTALSTAAEAAVTSKSLKDIALDKRIVNVAGGTAGADAATATSSGDLGVASGADGTKLAISIKSGSTTYTASFDGATTTVRDVVNEINKSGVATAFVDEKGQLNVKGNGSDDVEFGLGTATVTAAVPGSPTAAEIATANAAAVTAAGTGGSNTAIGFVATDATAAGAIKGQSITSAVRS
;
A
#
# COMPACT_ATOMS: atom_id res chain seq x y z
N MET A 1 71.75 -29.13 -88.26
CA MET A 1 71.16 -30.00 -87.23
C MET A 1 69.67 -30.12 -87.56
N ALA A 2 69.25 -31.27 -88.10
CA ALA A 2 67.89 -31.49 -88.55
C ALA A 2 66.97 -31.80 -87.36
N GLY A 3 66.03 -30.90 -87.07
CA GLY A 3 64.88 -31.22 -86.21
C GLY A 3 63.97 -32.20 -86.95
N PRO A 4 63.42 -33.25 -86.30
CA PRO A 4 62.59 -34.23 -86.99
C PRO A 4 61.35 -33.53 -87.57
N ILE A 5 61.20 -33.54 -88.89
CA ILE A 5 60.04 -32.95 -89.57
C ILE A 5 58.92 -33.99 -89.51
N LEU A 6 58.01 -33.86 -88.54
CA LEU A 6 56.87 -34.77 -88.40
C LEU A 6 55.91 -34.64 -89.60
N SER A 7 55.64 -35.77 -90.27
CA SER A 7 54.66 -35.92 -91.37
C SER A 7 53.29 -35.32 -90.98
N SER A 8 52.63 -34.64 -91.92
CA SER A 8 51.35 -33.95 -91.70
C SER A 8 50.26 -34.88 -91.15
N GLY A 9 50.21 -36.13 -91.59
CA GLY A 9 49.26 -37.14 -91.12
C GLY A 9 49.50 -37.58 -89.67
N VAL A 10 50.77 -37.68 -89.25
CA VAL A 10 51.13 -38.02 -87.86
C VAL A 10 50.79 -36.87 -86.91
N ARG A 11 50.97 -35.62 -87.35
CA ARG A 11 50.56 -34.42 -86.59
C ARG A 11 49.06 -34.34 -86.38
N ASN A 12 48.26 -34.62 -87.41
CA ASN A 12 46.79 -34.62 -87.29
C ASN A 12 46.29 -35.71 -86.33
N ASN A 13 46.85 -36.93 -86.40
CA ASN A 13 46.48 -38.00 -85.47
C ASN A 13 46.87 -37.68 -84.02
N LEU A 14 48.05 -37.06 -83.81
CA LEU A 14 48.47 -36.62 -82.48
C LEU A 14 47.55 -35.50 -81.94
N LEU A 15 47.11 -34.58 -82.79
CA LEU A 15 46.15 -33.54 -82.46
C LEU A 15 44.80 -34.12 -82.02
N THR A 16 44.28 -35.11 -82.75
CA THR A 16 43.02 -35.80 -82.41
C THR A 16 43.14 -36.57 -81.08
N LEU A 17 44.25 -37.25 -80.84
CA LEU A 17 44.51 -37.94 -79.58
C LEU A 17 44.59 -36.95 -78.41
N GLN A 18 45.28 -35.83 -78.59
CA GLN A 18 45.34 -34.76 -77.59
C GLN A 18 43.96 -34.17 -77.28
N GLN A 19 43.12 -33.95 -78.30
CA GLN A 19 41.74 -33.50 -78.13
C GLN A 19 40.88 -34.54 -77.38
N THR A 20 41.04 -35.83 -77.69
CA THR A 20 40.30 -36.92 -77.01
C THR A 20 40.72 -37.05 -75.55
N THR A 21 42.02 -37.01 -75.26
CA THR A 21 42.53 -37.03 -73.88
C THR A 21 42.04 -35.80 -73.09
N ALA A 22 42.00 -34.62 -73.71
CA ALA A 22 41.44 -33.42 -73.09
C ALA A 22 39.94 -33.57 -72.77
N GLN A 23 39.14 -34.15 -73.68
CA GLN A 23 37.72 -34.42 -73.44
C GLN A 23 37.49 -35.47 -72.35
N GLN A 24 38.31 -36.54 -72.30
CA GLN A 24 38.26 -37.51 -71.21
C GLN A 24 38.55 -36.86 -69.86
N ASN A 25 39.57 -35.99 -69.78
CA ASN A 25 39.88 -35.26 -68.55
C ASN A 25 38.71 -34.38 -68.08
N VAL A 26 37.99 -33.72 -69.01
CA VAL A 26 36.79 -32.93 -68.67
C VAL A 26 35.64 -33.82 -68.18
N ILE A 27 35.41 -34.97 -68.83
CA ILE A 27 34.35 -35.90 -68.42
C ILE A 27 34.65 -36.49 -67.04
N GLN A 28 35.89 -36.90 -66.79
CA GLN A 28 36.30 -37.39 -65.48
C GLN A 28 36.14 -36.32 -64.40
N ASN A 29 36.49 -35.06 -64.69
CA ASN A 29 36.31 -33.93 -63.77
C ASN A 29 34.81 -33.67 -63.46
N ARG A 30 33.94 -33.75 -64.47
CA ARG A 30 32.48 -33.63 -64.29
C ARG A 30 31.90 -34.78 -63.47
N LEU A 31 32.35 -36.01 -63.70
CA LEU A 31 31.88 -37.17 -62.95
C LEU A 31 32.34 -37.12 -61.49
N ALA A 32 33.59 -36.71 -61.24
CA ALA A 32 34.15 -36.59 -59.90
C ALA A 32 33.45 -35.50 -59.07
N THR A 33 33.07 -34.37 -59.71
CA THR A 33 32.41 -33.26 -59.01
C THR A 33 30.88 -33.33 -59.04
N GLY A 34 30.30 -34.17 -59.88
CA GLY A 34 28.86 -34.20 -60.17
C GLY A 34 28.34 -32.94 -60.86
N LYS A 35 29.22 -32.00 -61.25
CA LYS A 35 28.84 -30.70 -61.84
C LYS A 35 29.05 -30.72 -63.34
N LYS A 36 28.04 -30.28 -64.10
CA LYS A 36 28.16 -30.05 -65.55
C LYS A 36 29.10 -28.89 -65.89
N VAL A 37 29.23 -27.89 -65.01
CA VAL A 37 30.07 -26.71 -65.19
C VAL A 37 30.96 -26.60 -63.96
N ASN A 38 32.27 -26.81 -64.12
CA ASN A 38 33.20 -26.83 -62.99
C ASN A 38 34.12 -25.61 -62.98
N SER A 39 34.25 -24.90 -64.10
CA SER A 39 35.02 -23.66 -64.21
C SER A 39 34.28 -22.56 -64.99
N ALA A 40 34.71 -21.31 -64.82
CA ALA A 40 34.25 -20.18 -65.63
C ALA A 40 34.54 -20.34 -67.13
N ILE A 41 35.55 -21.16 -67.49
CA ILE A 41 35.91 -21.48 -68.87
C ILE A 41 34.88 -22.43 -69.50
N ASP A 42 34.24 -23.30 -68.72
CA ASP A 42 33.25 -24.26 -69.23
C ASP A 42 31.94 -23.58 -69.66
N ASN A 43 31.45 -22.66 -68.83
CA ASN A 43 30.28 -21.81 -69.10
C ASN A 43 30.22 -20.67 -68.07
N PRO A 44 30.58 -19.43 -68.43
CA PRO A 44 30.70 -18.35 -67.47
C PRO A 44 29.36 -18.00 -66.80
N VAL A 45 28.26 -17.93 -67.57
CA VAL A 45 26.93 -17.56 -67.04
C VAL A 45 26.48 -18.56 -65.98
N ASN A 46 26.54 -19.85 -66.28
CA ASN A 46 26.10 -20.88 -65.34
C ASN A 46 27.05 -20.99 -64.13
N TYR A 47 28.36 -20.87 -64.35
CA TYR A 47 29.34 -20.91 -63.27
C TYR A 47 29.11 -19.77 -62.27
N PHE A 48 29.09 -18.52 -62.72
CA PHE A 48 28.90 -17.37 -61.83
C PHE A 48 27.49 -17.30 -61.21
N THR A 49 26.45 -17.74 -61.94
CA THR A 49 25.11 -17.85 -61.35
C THR A 49 25.10 -18.87 -60.21
N SER A 50 25.66 -20.07 -60.42
CA SER A 50 25.72 -21.10 -59.39
C SER A 50 26.58 -20.68 -58.18
N ALA A 51 27.69 -19.98 -58.42
CA ALA A 51 28.52 -19.39 -57.37
C ALA A 51 27.72 -18.38 -56.54
N SER A 52 27.01 -17.45 -57.19
CA SER A 52 26.17 -16.46 -56.48
C SER A 52 25.04 -17.10 -55.66
N LEU A 53 24.44 -18.19 -56.15
CA LEU A 53 23.40 -18.93 -55.42
C LEU A 53 24.00 -19.67 -54.22
N ASN A 54 25.21 -20.22 -54.35
CA ASN A 54 25.92 -20.85 -53.24
C ASN A 54 26.27 -19.83 -52.15
N ASP A 55 26.73 -18.64 -52.54
CA ASP A 55 27.01 -17.54 -51.60
C ASP A 55 25.74 -17.10 -50.86
N ARG A 56 24.62 -16.93 -51.59
CA ARG A 56 23.31 -16.62 -50.98
C ARG A 56 22.84 -17.71 -50.04
N SER A 57 23.00 -18.98 -50.41
CA SER A 57 22.65 -20.12 -49.54
C SER A 57 23.44 -20.06 -48.23
N SER A 58 24.75 -19.81 -48.30
CA SER A 58 25.60 -19.64 -47.12
C SER A 58 25.15 -18.44 -46.25
N GLN A 59 24.81 -17.32 -46.86
CA GLN A 59 24.26 -16.15 -46.14
C GLN A 59 22.92 -16.46 -45.46
N LEU A 60 22.03 -17.19 -46.12
CA LEU A 60 20.74 -17.60 -45.54
C LEU A 60 20.92 -18.57 -44.37
N THR A 61 21.89 -19.49 -44.43
CA THR A 61 22.24 -20.36 -43.30
C THR A 61 22.73 -19.52 -42.11
N GLY A 62 23.63 -18.54 -42.35
CA GLY A 62 24.08 -17.63 -41.28
C GLY A 62 22.95 -16.78 -40.68
N LEU A 63 22.00 -16.33 -41.51
CA LEU A 63 20.80 -15.64 -41.05
C LEU A 63 19.89 -16.55 -40.21
N LEU A 64 19.70 -17.81 -40.64
CA LEU A 64 18.90 -18.79 -39.92
C LEU A 64 19.46 -19.10 -38.53
N ASP A 65 20.79 -19.21 -38.42
CA ASP A 65 21.47 -19.37 -37.13
C ASP A 65 21.27 -18.13 -36.24
N GLY A 66 21.40 -16.93 -36.81
CA GLY A 66 21.12 -15.66 -36.12
C GLY A 66 19.69 -15.58 -35.60
N ILE A 67 18.70 -15.94 -36.43
CA ILE A 67 17.28 -16.01 -36.05
C ILE A 67 17.06 -17.05 -34.95
N SER A 68 17.69 -18.23 -35.06
CA SER A 68 17.57 -19.30 -34.06
C SER A 68 18.10 -18.88 -32.69
N ASN A 69 19.21 -18.15 -32.65
CA ASN A 69 19.73 -17.54 -31.43
C ASN A 69 18.78 -16.45 -30.90
N GLY A 70 18.26 -15.58 -31.76
CA GLY A 70 17.27 -14.57 -31.37
C GLY A 70 16.00 -15.17 -30.77
N ILE A 71 15.50 -16.26 -31.34
CA ILE A 71 14.35 -17.02 -30.81
C ILE A 71 14.65 -17.56 -29.40
N GLN A 72 15.84 -18.11 -29.16
CA GLN A 72 16.23 -18.59 -27.83
C GLN A 72 16.28 -17.44 -26.82
N THR A 73 16.82 -16.28 -27.20
CA THR A 73 16.81 -15.07 -26.36
C THR A 73 15.39 -14.64 -26.02
N ILE A 74 14.48 -14.61 -27.01
CA ILE A 74 13.07 -14.25 -26.79
C ILE A 74 12.37 -15.27 -25.89
N GLN A 75 12.63 -16.57 -26.06
CA GLN A 75 12.06 -17.61 -25.19
C GLN A 75 12.54 -17.47 -23.74
N ALA A 76 13.83 -17.20 -23.53
CA ALA A 76 14.37 -16.94 -22.21
C ALA A 76 13.73 -15.70 -21.58
N ALA A 77 13.57 -14.62 -22.37
CA ALA A 77 12.87 -13.41 -21.94
C ALA A 77 11.40 -13.69 -21.58
N SER A 78 10.69 -14.48 -22.39
CA SER A 78 9.30 -14.88 -22.12
C SER A 78 9.15 -15.62 -20.80
N LYS A 79 10.03 -16.61 -20.54
CA LYS A 79 10.05 -17.33 -19.25
C LYS A 79 10.37 -16.39 -18.08
N GLY A 80 11.25 -15.42 -18.31
CA GLY A 80 11.55 -14.36 -17.34
C GLY A 80 10.31 -13.53 -17.00
N ILE A 81 9.54 -13.10 -18.01
CA ILE A 81 8.29 -12.35 -17.84
C ILE A 81 7.24 -13.18 -17.10
N ASP A 82 7.10 -14.47 -17.41
CA ASP A 82 6.20 -15.37 -16.67
C ASP A 82 6.59 -15.47 -15.18
N GLY A 83 7.90 -15.56 -14.90
CA GLY A 83 8.44 -15.55 -13.55
C GLY A 83 8.11 -14.26 -12.79
N ILE A 84 8.30 -13.10 -13.43
CA ILE A 84 7.95 -11.79 -12.87
C ILE A 84 6.44 -11.71 -12.61
N THR A 85 5.61 -12.17 -13.54
CA THR A 85 4.15 -12.14 -13.40
C THR A 85 3.67 -12.97 -12.20
N LYS A 86 4.26 -14.16 -12.01
CA LYS A 86 4.00 -14.99 -10.82
C LYS A 86 4.44 -14.31 -9.54
N LEU A 87 5.63 -13.69 -9.54
CA LEU A 87 6.12 -12.94 -8.38
C LEU A 87 5.18 -11.79 -8.01
N VAL A 88 4.78 -10.97 -8.99
CA VAL A 88 3.83 -9.87 -8.78
C VAL A 88 2.49 -10.39 -8.25
N SER A 89 1.99 -11.52 -8.75
CA SER A 89 0.76 -12.13 -8.26
C SER A 89 0.87 -12.58 -6.80
N SER A 90 2.01 -13.19 -6.43
CA SER A 90 2.29 -13.57 -5.04
C SER A 90 2.39 -12.34 -4.14
N LEU A 91 3.08 -11.28 -4.58
CA LEU A 91 3.19 -10.02 -3.84
C LEU A 91 1.81 -9.36 -3.64
N GLN A 92 0.95 -9.35 -4.66
CA GLN A 92 -0.42 -8.84 -4.53
C GLN A 92 -1.22 -9.63 -3.48
N SER A 93 -1.07 -10.96 -3.44
CA SER A 93 -1.72 -11.79 -2.42
C SER A 93 -1.21 -11.45 -1.02
N THR A 94 0.11 -11.33 -0.85
CA THR A 94 0.71 -10.96 0.44
C THR A 94 0.28 -9.57 0.90
N VAL A 95 0.20 -8.59 0.01
CA VAL A 95 -0.27 -7.23 0.34
C VAL A 95 -1.74 -7.26 0.77
N LYS A 96 -2.61 -8.00 0.06
CA LYS A 96 -4.02 -8.14 0.45
C LYS A 96 -4.16 -8.79 1.83
N GLN A 97 -3.35 -9.81 2.12
CA GLN A 97 -3.32 -10.46 3.42
C GLN A 97 -2.87 -9.47 4.51
N ALA A 98 -1.78 -8.74 4.28
CA ALA A 98 -1.28 -7.74 5.22
C ALA A 98 -2.31 -6.62 5.49
N GLN A 99 -3.06 -6.18 4.47
CA GLN A 99 -4.14 -5.21 4.64
C GLN A 99 -5.30 -5.76 5.48
N ALA A 100 -5.69 -7.02 5.26
CA ALA A 100 -6.75 -7.66 6.03
C ALA A 100 -6.34 -7.86 7.50
N ASP A 101 -5.10 -8.28 7.75
CA ASP A 101 -4.55 -8.47 9.09
C ASP A 101 -4.45 -7.10 9.82
N ALA A 102 -3.97 -6.07 9.14
CA ALA A 102 -3.92 -4.71 9.68
C ALA A 102 -5.32 -4.19 10.04
N ALA A 103 -6.32 -4.42 9.19
CA ALA A 103 -7.69 -3.99 9.46
C ALA A 103 -8.31 -4.70 10.68
N GLN A 104 -8.03 -5.99 10.87
CA GLN A 104 -8.48 -6.77 12.03
C GLN A 104 -7.75 -6.39 13.32
N ASN A 105 -6.50 -5.95 13.21
CA ASN A 105 -5.68 -5.54 14.35
C ASN A 105 -5.90 -4.08 14.77
N ARG A 106 -6.82 -3.35 14.15
CA ARG A 106 -7.10 -1.98 14.58
C ARG A 106 -7.66 -1.98 16.00
N PRO A 107 -7.05 -1.25 16.94
CA PRO A 107 -7.54 -1.16 18.30
C PRO A 107 -8.93 -0.52 18.30
N THR A 108 -9.87 -1.12 19.02
CA THR A 108 -11.23 -0.61 19.14
C THR A 108 -11.76 -0.89 20.53
N LYS A 109 -12.39 0.11 21.14
CA LYS A 109 -13.06 -0.04 22.43
C LYS A 109 -14.36 0.75 22.45
N ALA A 110 -15.41 0.10 22.93
CA ALA A 110 -16.65 0.74 23.32
C ALA A 110 -16.54 1.12 24.80
N GLY A 111 -16.84 2.37 25.14
CA GLY A 111 -17.09 2.76 26.52
C GLY A 111 -18.43 2.23 27.02
N THR A 112 -18.78 2.54 28.26
CA THR A 112 -20.11 2.28 28.81
C THR A 112 -21.16 3.20 28.18
N ALA A 113 -22.44 2.85 28.32
CA ALA A 113 -23.53 3.68 27.81
C ALA A 113 -23.56 5.03 28.52
N LEU A 114 -23.60 6.11 27.74
CA LEU A 114 -23.66 7.50 28.23
C LEU A 114 -25.10 8.00 28.42
N SER A 115 -26.06 7.25 27.88
CA SER A 115 -27.49 7.55 27.93
C SER A 115 -28.28 6.33 28.34
N THR A 116 -29.43 6.53 28.95
CA THR A 116 -30.29 5.48 29.49
C THR A 116 -31.65 5.43 28.80
N ALA A 117 -32.33 4.28 28.88
CA ALA A 117 -33.68 4.13 28.34
C ALA A 117 -34.70 5.08 29.00
N ALA A 118 -34.50 5.45 30.27
CA ALA A 118 -35.32 6.42 30.96
C ALA A 118 -35.20 7.82 30.31
N GLU A 119 -33.99 8.23 29.96
CA GLU A 119 -33.76 9.49 29.24
C GLU A 119 -34.40 9.47 27.85
N ALA A 120 -34.33 8.35 27.13
CA ALA A 120 -35.01 8.19 25.84
C ALA A 120 -36.54 8.35 25.95
N ALA A 121 -37.15 7.79 27.01
CA ALA A 121 -38.59 7.91 27.24
C ALA A 121 -39.04 9.34 27.50
N VAL A 122 -38.26 10.14 28.25
CA VAL A 122 -38.63 11.53 28.60
C VAL A 122 -38.25 12.55 27.53
N THR A 123 -37.22 12.29 26.72
CA THR A 123 -36.76 13.19 25.66
C THR A 123 -37.38 12.89 24.29
N SER A 124 -37.94 11.68 24.11
CA SER A 124 -38.36 11.16 22.79
C SER A 124 -37.25 11.17 21.73
N LYS A 125 -35.98 11.12 22.15
CA LYS A 125 -34.80 11.02 21.28
C LYS A 125 -34.21 9.60 21.30
N SER A 126 -33.38 9.27 20.32
CA SER A 126 -32.58 8.05 20.35
C SER A 126 -31.49 8.13 21.43
N LEU A 127 -31.05 6.99 21.96
CA LEU A 127 -29.93 6.93 22.91
C LEU A 127 -28.66 7.60 22.34
N LYS A 128 -28.40 7.36 21.05
CA LYS A 128 -27.30 7.98 20.32
C LYS A 128 -27.36 9.50 20.33
N ASP A 129 -28.52 10.08 20.03
CA ASP A 129 -28.67 11.54 19.99
C ASP A 129 -28.54 12.16 21.39
N ILE A 130 -29.09 11.49 22.40
CA ILE A 130 -28.96 11.93 23.81
C ILE A 130 -27.50 11.92 24.22
N ALA A 131 -26.80 10.81 23.99
CA ALA A 131 -25.38 10.68 24.32
C ALA A 131 -24.53 11.73 23.60
N LEU A 132 -24.80 12.03 22.32
CA LEU A 132 -24.09 13.08 21.57
C LEU A 132 -24.38 14.49 22.08
N ASP A 133 -25.60 14.76 22.54
CA ASP A 133 -26.05 16.09 23.00
C ASP A 133 -25.62 16.41 24.45
N LYS A 134 -25.28 15.40 25.25
CA LYS A 134 -24.83 15.60 26.63
C LYS A 134 -23.57 16.44 26.68
N ARG A 135 -23.54 17.37 27.64
CA ARG A 135 -22.31 18.11 27.98
C ARG A 135 -21.36 17.20 28.73
N ILE A 136 -20.06 17.42 28.56
CA ILE A 136 -19.07 16.66 29.32
C ILE A 136 -18.97 17.18 30.75
N VAL A 137 -18.90 18.51 30.90
CA VAL A 137 -18.83 19.20 32.19
C VAL A 137 -20.23 19.53 32.68
N ASN A 138 -20.40 19.39 33.99
CA ASN A 138 -21.61 19.71 34.71
C ASN A 138 -21.97 21.18 34.57
N VAL A 139 -23.27 21.49 34.48
CA VAL A 139 -23.72 22.88 34.45
C VAL A 139 -23.41 23.55 35.80
N ALA A 140 -22.97 24.81 35.77
CA ALA A 140 -22.74 25.57 37.00
C ALA A 140 -24.04 25.66 37.81
N GLY A 141 -24.03 25.13 39.05
CA GLY A 141 -25.21 25.04 39.90
C GLY A 141 -26.10 23.80 39.68
N GLY A 142 -25.66 22.83 38.87
CA GLY A 142 -26.27 21.50 38.71
C GLY A 142 -26.09 20.60 39.92
N THR A 143 -26.54 19.35 39.85
CA THR A 143 -26.37 18.40 40.97
C THR A 143 -24.91 17.96 41.10
N ALA A 144 -24.48 17.48 42.26
CA ALA A 144 -23.14 16.91 42.40
C ALA A 144 -23.06 15.57 41.63
N GLY A 145 -22.63 15.61 40.37
CA GLY A 145 -22.50 14.43 39.51
C GLY A 145 -23.10 14.65 38.14
N ALA A 146 -23.45 13.54 37.46
CA ALA A 146 -24.02 13.56 36.12
C ALA A 146 -25.54 13.83 36.16
N ASP A 147 -25.99 14.85 35.44
CA ASP A 147 -27.41 15.17 35.30
C ASP A 147 -28.05 14.42 34.12
N ALA A 148 -29.21 13.80 34.36
CA ALA A 148 -29.97 13.10 33.33
C ALA A 148 -30.57 14.07 32.30
N ALA A 149 -30.63 13.65 31.04
CA ALA A 149 -31.33 14.39 30.00
C ALA A 149 -32.85 14.41 30.25
N THR A 150 -33.46 15.55 29.99
CA THR A 150 -34.90 15.81 30.14
C THR A 150 -35.45 16.49 28.88
N ALA A 151 -36.76 16.71 28.80
CA ALA A 151 -37.37 17.38 27.65
C ALA A 151 -36.81 18.81 27.40
N THR A 152 -36.24 19.47 28.41
CA THR A 152 -35.74 20.85 28.34
C THR A 152 -34.22 20.98 28.53
N SER A 153 -33.52 19.90 28.87
CA SER A 153 -32.08 19.89 29.09
C SER A 153 -31.43 18.65 28.47
N SER A 154 -30.31 18.84 27.78
CA SER A 154 -29.53 17.73 27.25
C SER A 154 -28.85 16.87 28.32
N GLY A 155 -28.81 17.32 29.58
CA GLY A 155 -28.05 16.68 30.65
C GLY A 155 -26.53 16.78 30.46
N ASP A 156 -25.79 16.11 31.33
CA ASP A 156 -24.33 16.07 31.30
C ASP A 156 -23.75 14.77 31.86
N LEU A 157 -22.43 14.65 31.80
CA LEU A 157 -21.66 13.50 32.26
C LEU A 157 -20.99 13.70 33.62
N GLY A 158 -21.28 14.83 34.29
CA GLY A 158 -20.88 15.04 35.68
C GLY A 158 -19.41 15.35 35.94
N VAL A 159 -18.64 15.76 34.92
CA VAL A 159 -17.28 16.28 35.18
C VAL A 159 -17.41 17.65 35.85
N ALA A 160 -16.75 17.86 36.99
CA ALA A 160 -16.97 19.04 37.83
C ALA A 160 -16.74 20.38 37.09
N SER A 161 -17.64 21.34 37.33
CA SER A 161 -17.49 22.72 36.87
C SER A 161 -16.79 23.58 37.93
N GLY A 162 -15.83 24.39 37.50
CA GLY A 162 -15.21 25.43 38.31
C GLY A 162 -16.00 26.75 38.26
N ALA A 163 -15.90 27.57 39.31
CA ALA A 163 -16.56 28.87 39.38
C ALA A 163 -16.14 29.82 38.26
N ASP A 164 -14.86 29.78 37.85
CA ASP A 164 -14.32 30.57 36.74
C ASP A 164 -14.31 29.79 35.40
N GLY A 165 -14.99 28.63 35.37
CA GLY A 165 -15.04 27.71 34.24
C GLY A 165 -14.06 26.53 34.34
N THR A 166 -14.27 25.55 33.46
CA THR A 166 -13.44 24.35 33.34
C THR A 166 -12.97 24.22 31.90
N LYS A 167 -11.71 23.85 31.70
CA LYS A 167 -11.15 23.50 30.39
C LYS A 167 -11.07 21.98 30.29
N LEU A 168 -11.45 21.45 29.14
CA LEU A 168 -11.23 20.05 28.81
C LEU A 168 -10.11 19.94 27.81
N ALA A 169 -9.45 18.80 27.82
CA ALA A 169 -8.60 18.40 26.73
C ALA A 169 -8.74 16.92 26.44
N ILE A 170 -8.49 16.57 25.19
CA ILE A 170 -8.25 15.19 24.79
C ILE A 170 -6.77 15.00 24.49
N SER A 171 -6.29 13.79 24.76
CA SER A 171 -5.00 13.27 24.33
C SER A 171 -5.23 11.94 23.64
N ILE A 172 -4.72 11.82 22.42
CA ILE A 172 -4.77 10.58 21.64
C ILE A 172 -3.36 10.29 21.19
N LYS A 173 -2.83 9.13 21.57
CA LYS A 173 -1.51 8.70 21.15
C LYS A 173 -1.58 7.32 20.54
N SER A 174 -0.94 7.16 19.38
CA SER A 174 -0.81 5.89 18.68
C SER A 174 0.61 5.80 18.13
N GLY A 175 1.36 4.79 18.61
CA GLY A 175 2.79 4.69 18.34
C GLY A 175 3.54 5.96 18.77
N SER A 176 4.18 6.63 17.82
CA SER A 176 4.94 7.88 18.05
C SER A 176 4.11 9.16 17.85
N THR A 177 2.89 9.06 17.33
CA THR A 177 2.05 10.22 17.02
C THR A 177 1.16 10.55 18.20
N THR A 178 1.27 11.77 18.72
CA THR A 178 0.39 12.29 19.79
C THR A 178 -0.40 13.47 19.26
N TYR A 179 -1.71 13.43 19.44
CA TYR A 179 -2.64 14.50 19.16
C TYR A 179 -3.24 15.00 20.47
N THR A 180 -3.27 16.32 20.67
CA THR A 180 -3.95 16.93 21.81
C THR A 180 -4.79 18.10 21.34
N ALA A 181 -5.95 18.28 21.93
CA ALA A 181 -6.83 19.41 21.67
C ALA A 181 -7.51 19.83 22.96
N SER A 182 -7.80 21.12 23.11
CA SER A 182 -8.47 21.68 24.29
C SER A 182 -9.77 22.39 23.89
N PHE A 183 -10.71 22.42 24.82
CA PHE A 183 -12.05 22.96 24.62
C PHE A 183 -12.49 23.81 25.81
N ASP A 184 -13.46 24.69 25.58
CA ASP A 184 -14.20 25.33 26.65
C ASP A 184 -15.26 24.39 27.22
N GLY A 185 -15.13 24.04 28.50
CA GLY A 185 -16.01 23.05 29.10
C GLY A 185 -17.44 23.47 29.30
N ALA A 186 -17.74 24.78 29.32
CA ALA A 186 -19.11 25.25 29.51
C ALA A 186 -20.08 24.75 28.42
N THR A 187 -19.59 24.53 27.20
CA THR A 187 -20.41 24.20 26.02
C THR A 187 -20.03 22.90 25.34
N THR A 188 -18.92 22.27 25.73
CA THR A 188 -18.43 21.07 25.05
C THR A 188 -19.36 19.88 25.28
N THR A 189 -19.81 19.29 24.17
CA THR A 189 -20.62 18.08 24.15
C THR A 189 -19.80 16.85 23.75
N VAL A 190 -20.37 15.66 23.94
CA VAL A 190 -19.77 14.41 23.41
C VAL A 190 -19.60 14.50 21.89
N ARG A 191 -20.51 15.16 21.18
CA ARG A 191 -20.39 15.39 19.73
C ARG A 191 -19.14 16.17 19.36
N ASP A 192 -18.78 17.19 20.13
CA ASP A 192 -17.57 17.98 19.89
C ASP A 192 -16.32 17.13 20.10
N VAL A 193 -16.30 16.31 21.16
CA VAL A 193 -15.22 15.35 21.42
C VAL A 193 -15.09 14.34 20.28
N VAL A 194 -16.20 13.77 19.80
CA VAL A 194 -16.22 12.85 18.65
C VAL A 194 -15.65 13.51 17.39
N ASN A 195 -16.09 14.73 17.08
CA ASN A 195 -15.62 15.46 15.91
C ASN A 195 -14.13 15.77 15.99
N GLU A 196 -13.63 16.15 17.17
CA GLU A 196 -12.22 16.46 17.36
C GLU A 196 -11.34 15.20 17.30
N ILE A 197 -11.82 14.07 17.86
CA ILE A 197 -11.15 12.77 17.68
C ILE A 197 -11.05 12.44 16.19
N ASN A 198 -12.14 12.57 15.43
CA ASN A 198 -12.16 12.27 13.99
C ASN A 198 -11.25 13.22 13.17
N LYS A 199 -11.02 14.45 13.64
CA LYS A 199 -10.09 15.41 13.03
C LYS A 199 -8.62 15.09 13.29
N SER A 200 -8.31 14.35 14.36
CA SER A 200 -6.93 14.02 14.76
C SER A 200 -6.12 13.28 13.69
N GLY A 201 -6.79 12.49 12.84
CA GLY A 201 -6.15 11.55 11.90
C GLY A 201 -5.53 10.31 12.57
N VAL A 202 -5.47 10.28 13.91
CA VAL A 202 -4.88 9.20 14.73
C VAL A 202 -5.92 8.13 15.06
N ALA A 203 -7.14 8.55 15.38
CA ALA A 203 -8.26 7.68 15.70
C ALA A 203 -9.56 8.20 15.07
N THR A 204 -10.55 7.32 15.05
CA THR A 204 -11.94 7.62 14.72
C THR A 204 -12.83 7.34 15.92
N ALA A 205 -13.86 8.17 16.12
CA ALA A 205 -14.85 7.98 17.16
C ALA A 205 -16.27 8.08 16.60
N PHE A 206 -17.18 7.37 17.25
CA PHE A 206 -18.61 7.45 16.97
C PHE A 206 -19.40 7.03 18.22
N VAL A 207 -20.67 7.41 18.27
CA VAL A 207 -21.62 6.88 19.25
C VAL A 207 -22.53 5.85 18.58
N ASP A 208 -22.64 4.66 19.16
CA ASP A 208 -23.49 3.59 18.67
C ASP A 208 -24.98 3.77 19.05
N GLU A 209 -25.83 2.87 18.58
CA GLU A 209 -27.28 2.89 18.88
C GLU A 209 -27.59 2.60 20.35
N LYS A 210 -26.61 2.09 21.11
CA LYS A 210 -26.71 1.87 22.56
C LYS A 210 -26.26 3.10 23.37
N GLY A 211 -25.88 4.19 22.70
CA GLY A 211 -25.40 5.41 23.35
C GLY A 211 -23.99 5.27 23.94
N GLN A 212 -23.19 4.32 23.46
CA GLN A 212 -21.80 4.13 23.88
C GLN A 212 -20.87 4.91 22.97
N LEU A 213 -19.88 5.59 23.55
CA LEU A 213 -18.79 6.19 22.77
C LEU A 213 -17.78 5.10 22.37
N ASN A 214 -17.55 4.94 21.08
CA ASN A 214 -16.56 4.04 20.52
C ASN A 214 -15.35 4.84 20.05
N VAL A 215 -14.15 4.37 20.37
CA VAL A 215 -12.89 4.89 19.84
C VAL A 215 -12.15 3.75 19.12
N LYS A 216 -11.74 4.01 17.89
CA LYS A 216 -11.05 3.07 17.01
C LYS A 216 -9.81 3.71 16.40
N GLY A 217 -8.64 3.11 16.60
CA GLY A 217 -7.39 3.59 16.01
C GLY A 217 -7.36 3.51 14.49
N ASN A 218 -6.57 4.39 13.87
CA ASN A 218 -6.39 4.42 12.42
C ASN A 218 -5.37 3.39 11.91
N GLY A 219 -4.35 3.11 12.72
CA GLY A 219 -3.35 2.07 12.47
C GLY A 219 -3.57 0.80 13.30
N SER A 220 -2.54 -0.03 13.35
CA SER A 220 -2.48 -1.25 14.17
C SER A 220 -1.79 -1.04 15.52
N ASP A 221 -1.18 0.13 15.75
CA ASP A 221 -0.57 0.48 17.03
C ASP A 221 -1.65 0.70 18.08
N ASP A 222 -1.39 0.27 19.32
CA ASP A 222 -2.25 0.54 20.46
C ASP A 222 -2.58 2.04 20.57
N VAL A 223 -3.80 2.36 21.00
CA VAL A 223 -4.27 3.73 21.16
C VAL A 223 -4.40 4.07 22.63
N GLU A 224 -3.59 5.01 23.09
CA GLU A 224 -3.76 5.69 24.37
C GLU A 224 -4.79 6.81 24.17
N PHE A 225 -5.93 6.73 24.85
CA PHE A 225 -7.00 7.73 24.78
C PHE A 225 -7.30 8.30 26.16
N GLY A 226 -7.24 9.62 26.27
CA GLY A 226 -7.42 10.32 27.52
C GLY A 226 -8.24 11.59 27.38
N LEU A 227 -9.17 11.78 28.31
CA LEU A 227 -9.88 13.00 28.59
C LEU A 227 -9.35 13.55 29.92
N GLY A 228 -8.99 14.82 29.90
CA GLY A 228 -8.52 15.56 31.06
C GLY A 228 -9.32 16.82 31.24
N THR A 229 -9.37 17.28 32.48
CA THR A 229 -9.98 18.57 32.81
C THR A 229 -9.10 19.35 33.76
N ALA A 230 -9.22 20.68 33.71
CA ALA A 230 -8.63 21.58 34.67
C ALA A 230 -9.58 22.74 34.90
N THR A 231 -9.79 23.09 36.16
CA THR A 231 -10.54 24.29 36.53
C THR A 231 -9.68 25.52 36.25
N VAL A 232 -10.30 26.57 35.70
CA VAL A 232 -9.67 27.87 35.63
C VAL A 232 -9.69 28.46 37.05
N THR A 233 -8.58 29.02 37.48
CA THR A 233 -8.48 29.76 38.74
C THR A 233 -8.13 31.19 38.40
N ALA A 234 -9.11 32.09 38.43
CA ALA A 234 -8.90 33.49 38.13
C ALA A 234 -8.42 34.25 39.38
N ALA A 235 -7.46 35.17 39.21
CA ALA A 235 -7.06 36.09 40.27
C ALA A 235 -8.21 37.02 40.70
N VAL A 236 -9.14 37.30 39.78
CA VAL A 236 -10.40 38.00 40.05
C VAL A 236 -11.56 37.06 39.68
N PRO A 237 -12.40 36.65 40.66
CA PRO A 237 -13.51 35.73 40.41
C PRO A 237 -14.43 36.19 39.28
N GLY A 238 -14.75 35.28 38.36
CA GLY A 238 -15.61 35.51 37.20
C GLY A 238 -14.96 36.30 36.07
N SER A 239 -13.67 36.62 36.15
CA SER A 239 -12.94 37.37 35.10
C SER A 239 -11.56 36.77 34.82
N PRO A 240 -11.48 35.52 34.33
CA PRO A 240 -10.21 34.89 34.00
C PRO A 240 -9.51 35.62 32.84
N THR A 241 -8.22 35.84 33.01
CA THR A 241 -7.33 36.36 31.97
C THR A 241 -6.97 35.28 30.94
N ALA A 242 -6.52 35.71 29.76
CA ALA A 242 -6.06 34.78 28.73
C ALA A 242 -4.88 33.88 29.19
N ALA A 243 -4.02 34.40 30.07
CA ALA A 243 -2.88 33.65 30.61
C ALA A 243 -3.33 32.53 31.57
N GLU A 244 -4.33 32.80 32.42
CA GLU A 244 -4.90 31.79 33.31
C GLU A 244 -5.65 30.72 32.52
N ILE A 245 -6.37 31.10 31.47
CA ILE A 245 -7.01 30.16 30.53
C ILE A 245 -5.97 29.29 29.83
N ALA A 246 -4.87 29.86 29.33
CA ALA A 246 -3.80 29.10 28.68
C ALA A 246 -3.14 28.12 29.65
N THR A 247 -2.94 28.53 30.90
CA THR A 247 -2.40 27.68 31.97
C THR A 247 -3.35 26.51 32.27
N ALA A 248 -4.66 26.78 32.39
CA ALA A 248 -5.67 25.74 32.57
C ALA A 248 -5.73 24.78 31.37
N ASN A 249 -5.62 25.27 30.14
CA ASN A 249 -5.57 24.42 28.94
C ASN A 249 -4.36 23.47 28.97
N ALA A 250 -3.17 23.98 29.31
CA ALA A 250 -1.97 23.15 29.42
C ALA A 250 -2.10 22.09 30.53
N ALA A 251 -2.68 22.47 31.67
CA ALA A 251 -2.99 21.56 32.76
C ALA A 251 -4.01 20.49 32.35
N ALA A 252 -5.06 20.87 31.61
CA ALA A 252 -6.06 19.92 31.10
C ALA A 252 -5.43 18.90 30.13
N VAL A 253 -4.51 19.33 29.26
CA VAL A 253 -3.75 18.42 28.37
C VAL A 253 -2.89 17.45 29.17
N THR A 254 -2.20 17.93 30.21
CA THR A 254 -1.41 17.06 31.09
C THR A 254 -2.30 16.07 31.84
N ALA A 255 -3.45 16.52 32.35
CA ALA A 255 -4.44 15.66 32.97
C ALA A 255 -5.00 14.61 31.98
N ALA A 256 -5.16 14.98 30.71
CA ALA A 256 -5.64 14.06 29.67
C ALA A 256 -4.66 12.91 29.46
N GLY A 257 -3.35 13.14 29.59
CA GLY A 257 -2.33 12.06 29.57
C GLY A 257 -2.47 11.03 30.69
N THR A 258 -3.23 11.32 31.76
CA THR A 258 -3.55 10.38 32.83
C THR A 258 -4.96 9.80 32.75
N GLY A 259 -5.83 10.37 31.90
CA GLY A 259 -7.18 9.89 31.64
C GLY A 259 -8.14 9.99 32.83
N GLY A 260 -7.86 10.80 33.85
CA GLY A 260 -8.68 10.86 35.06
C GLY A 260 -10.18 11.13 34.81
N SER A 261 -10.52 11.83 33.73
CA SER A 261 -11.91 12.12 33.35
C SER A 261 -12.51 11.10 32.36
N ASN A 262 -11.77 10.06 31.95
CA ASN A 262 -12.24 9.01 31.03
C ASN A 262 -13.50 8.30 31.52
N THR A 263 -13.64 8.15 32.83
CA THR A 263 -14.78 7.46 33.46
C THR A 263 -16.12 8.14 33.16
N ALA A 264 -16.13 9.48 33.03
CA ALA A 264 -17.33 10.23 32.69
C ALA A 264 -17.83 9.90 31.27
N ILE A 265 -16.91 9.60 30.35
CA ILE A 265 -17.22 9.19 28.97
C ILE A 265 -17.20 7.67 28.79
N GLY A 266 -17.27 6.92 29.90
CA GLY A 266 -17.44 5.46 29.89
C GLY A 266 -16.19 4.64 29.62
N PHE A 267 -15.02 5.27 29.64
CA PHE A 267 -13.71 4.61 29.54
C PHE A 267 -13.08 4.42 30.93
N VAL A 268 -11.93 3.75 31.01
CA VAL A 268 -11.16 3.68 32.27
C VAL A 268 -9.99 4.65 32.21
N ALA A 269 -9.53 5.15 33.37
CA ALA A 269 -8.44 6.12 33.41
C ALA A 269 -7.14 5.57 32.78
N THR A 270 -6.88 4.27 32.96
CA THR A 270 -5.70 3.60 32.41
C THR A 270 -5.67 3.57 30.88
N ASP A 271 -6.79 3.80 30.19
CA ASP A 271 -6.85 3.87 28.72
C ASP A 271 -5.97 4.99 28.15
N ALA A 272 -5.64 6.01 28.95
CA ALA A 272 -4.74 7.09 28.57
C ALA A 272 -3.25 6.75 28.73
N THR A 273 -2.93 5.58 29.28
CA THR A 273 -1.57 5.16 29.58
C THR A 273 -1.20 3.90 28.81
N ALA A 274 0.08 3.71 28.52
CA ALA A 274 0.56 2.53 27.79
C ALA A 274 0.10 1.18 28.39
N ALA A 275 -0.05 1.10 29.72
CA ALA A 275 -0.47 -0.14 30.40
C ALA A 275 -1.94 -0.52 30.10
N GLY A 276 -2.83 0.47 29.97
CA GLY A 276 -4.24 0.26 29.70
C GLY A 276 -4.67 0.66 28.29
N ALA A 277 -3.73 0.99 27.40
CA ALA A 277 -4.00 1.42 26.04
C ALA A 277 -4.98 0.47 25.33
N ILE A 278 -5.82 1.03 24.47
CA ILE A 278 -6.78 0.28 23.67
C ILE A 278 -6.00 -0.57 22.68
N LYS A 279 -6.16 -1.89 22.77
CA LYS A 279 -5.36 -2.85 21.99
C LYS A 279 -6.10 -3.40 20.79
N GLY A 280 -5.32 -3.77 19.77
CA GLY A 280 -5.78 -4.58 18.66
C GLY A 280 -6.09 -6.02 19.07
N GLN A 281 -6.78 -6.75 18.20
CA GLN A 281 -7.18 -8.16 18.41
C GLN A 281 -5.98 -9.15 18.43
N SER A 282 -4.73 -8.67 18.29
CA SER A 282 -3.51 -9.47 18.32
C SER A 282 -3.48 -10.65 17.32
N ILE A 283 -4.08 -10.46 16.14
CA ILE A 283 -4.08 -11.46 15.06
C ILE A 283 -2.73 -11.41 14.35
N THR A 284 -1.84 -12.36 14.63
CA THR A 284 -0.58 -12.53 13.89
C THR A 284 -0.78 -13.42 12.67
N SER A 285 -0.15 -13.09 11.54
CA SER A 285 -0.31 -13.81 10.26
C SER A 285 0.04 -15.31 10.34
N ALA A 286 0.80 -15.73 11.37
CA ALA A 286 1.16 -17.12 11.64
C ALA A 286 -0.03 -18.01 12.02
N VAL A 287 -1.17 -17.45 12.43
CA VAL A 287 -2.36 -18.22 12.84
C VAL A 287 -3.18 -18.69 11.63
N ARG A 288 -2.84 -18.25 10.41
CA ARG A 288 -3.63 -18.49 9.19
C ARG A 288 -2.92 -19.28 8.07
N SER A 289 -1.65 -19.66 8.22
CA SER A 289 -0.95 -20.51 7.24
C SER A 289 -1.12 -21.99 7.53
#